data_AF-A0A919BB07-F1
#
_entry.id   AF-A0A919BB07-F1
#
_cell.length_a   1.000
_cell.length_b   1.000
_cell.length_c   1.000
_cell.angle_alpha   90.00
_cell.angle_beta   90.00
_cell.angle_gamma   90.00
#
_symmetry.space_group_name_H-M   'P 1'
#
loop_
_entity.id
_entity.type
_entity.pdbx_description
1 polymer ?
#
loop_
_entity_poly.entity_id
_entity_poly.type
_entity_poly.pdbx_seq_one_letter_code
_entity_poly.pdbx_strand_id
1 'polypeptide(L)'
;MRNVISTISSTDVSEAYAEQVEKLLGSLLPERETTQDNEWGQTDFYVRLYSYEAPGAGGVVWAVDYCDPDSRELEETGSEVEAVARYEELVRDAADCLGYDEEGVRERFTTTDVAGVRGPLPQLPAVGFQQLEELLDAPGSPVLYLARDEDGEMVVRVGQESEVPAPQVLVTRARTLHELCLDDDEVRITSSYAARQADHYAVELLHLADQAEKAGRGAAEYLLA
;
A
#
# COMPACT_ATOMS: atom_id res chain seq x y z
N MET A 1 -25.40 -25.67 -10.22
CA MET A 1 -26.20 -24.46 -10.54
C MET A 1 -25.47 -23.30 -9.91
N ARG A 2 -25.24 -22.22 -10.65
CA ARG A 2 -24.47 -21.04 -10.25
C ARG A 2 -25.50 -19.93 -10.00
N ASN A 3 -25.68 -19.51 -8.74
CA ASN A 3 -26.56 -18.40 -8.41
C ASN A 3 -25.71 -17.13 -8.36
N VAL A 4 -25.86 -16.28 -9.38
CA VAL A 4 -25.29 -14.94 -9.40
C VAL A 4 -26.39 -14.02 -8.89
N ILE A 5 -26.18 -13.40 -7.73
CA ILE A 5 -27.08 -12.34 -7.25
C ILE A 5 -26.61 -11.05 -7.92
N SER A 6 -27.16 -10.76 -9.10
CA SER A 6 -27.02 -9.47 -9.77
C SER A 6 -28.23 -8.60 -9.47
N THR A 7 -28.00 -7.32 -9.14
CA THR A 7 -28.97 -6.36 -8.61
C THR A 7 -30.02 -5.85 -9.61
N ILE A 8 -30.49 -6.71 -10.54
CA ILE A 8 -31.59 -6.41 -11.47
C ILE A 8 -32.60 -7.56 -11.40
N SER A 9 -33.69 -7.32 -10.66
CA SER A 9 -34.50 -8.32 -9.96
C SER A 9 -35.82 -8.76 -10.64
N SER A 10 -36.33 -9.91 -10.18
CA SER A 10 -37.75 -10.20 -9.88
C SER A 10 -37.84 -11.34 -8.84
N THR A 11 -38.81 -11.48 -7.91
CA THR A 11 -39.29 -10.57 -6.82
C THR A 11 -39.81 -11.49 -5.68
N ASP A 12 -39.59 -11.14 -4.42
CA ASP A 12 -40.00 -11.78 -3.13
C ASP A 12 -39.06 -12.79 -2.45
N VAL A 13 -38.88 -14.03 -2.94
CA VAL A 13 -38.10 -15.04 -2.17
C VAL A 13 -36.58 -14.84 -2.32
N SER A 14 -36.12 -14.43 -3.50
CA SER A 14 -34.71 -14.15 -3.77
C SER A 14 -34.23 -12.88 -3.05
N GLU A 15 -35.05 -11.84 -2.97
CA GLU A 15 -34.74 -10.62 -2.19
C GLU A 15 -34.69 -10.91 -0.70
N ALA A 16 -35.67 -11.63 -0.14
CA ALA A 16 -35.65 -11.98 1.27
C ALA A 16 -34.47 -12.88 1.66
N TYR A 17 -34.02 -13.75 0.75
CA TYR A 17 -32.79 -14.54 0.93
C TYR A 17 -31.55 -13.65 0.85
N ALA A 18 -31.44 -12.80 -0.17
CA ALA A 18 -30.32 -11.88 -0.34
C ALA A 18 -30.16 -10.95 0.88
N GLU A 19 -31.23 -10.35 1.39
CA GLU A 19 -31.21 -9.51 2.59
C GLU A 19 -30.73 -10.28 3.84
N GLN A 20 -31.14 -11.55 3.98
CA GLN A 20 -30.69 -12.40 5.08
C GLN A 20 -29.20 -12.71 4.98
N VAL A 21 -28.72 -13.01 3.77
CA VAL A 21 -27.31 -13.27 3.50
C VAL A 21 -26.48 -12.02 3.72
N GLU A 22 -26.90 -10.86 3.21
CA GLU A 22 -26.19 -9.58 3.43
C GLU A 22 -26.05 -9.26 4.92
N LYS A 23 -27.15 -9.41 5.68
CA LYS A 23 -27.13 -9.21 7.12
C LYS A 23 -26.22 -10.20 7.84
N LEU A 24 -26.20 -11.45 7.37
CA LEU A 24 -25.33 -12.49 7.92
C LEU A 24 -23.86 -12.17 7.66
N LEU A 25 -23.50 -11.86 6.41
CA LEU A 25 -22.14 -11.49 6.00
C LEU A 25 -21.63 -10.28 6.79
N GLY A 26 -22.48 -9.28 7.04
CA GLY A 26 -22.13 -8.12 7.88
C GLY A 26 -21.81 -8.45 9.34
N SER A 27 -22.08 -9.66 9.81
CA SER A 27 -21.73 -10.15 11.15
C SER A 27 -20.58 -11.16 11.18
N LEU A 28 -20.13 -11.62 10.01
CA LEU A 28 -19.07 -12.62 9.88
C LEU A 28 -17.72 -11.96 9.64
N LEU A 29 -16.67 -12.63 10.12
CA LEU A 29 -15.31 -12.35 9.66
C LEU A 29 -15.05 -13.19 8.41
N PRO A 30 -14.43 -12.63 7.36
CA PRO A 30 -14.05 -13.39 6.19
C PRO A 30 -12.95 -14.41 6.54
N GLU A 31 -12.99 -15.56 5.87
CA GLU A 31 -11.94 -16.58 5.94
C GLU A 31 -10.67 -16.13 5.20
N ARG A 32 -10.86 -15.40 4.10
CA ARG A 32 -9.82 -14.76 3.29
C ARG A 32 -10.30 -13.41 2.82
N GLU A 33 -9.38 -12.47 2.72
CA GLU A 33 -9.69 -11.09 2.36
C GLU A 33 -8.55 -10.46 1.57
N THR A 34 -8.92 -9.77 0.50
CA THR A 34 -8.09 -8.82 -0.23
C THR A 34 -8.83 -7.49 -0.26
N THR A 35 -8.19 -6.40 0.14
CA THR A 35 -8.78 -5.05 0.16
C THR A 35 -7.89 -4.04 -0.52
N GLN A 36 -8.52 -2.98 -1.03
CA GLN A 36 -7.87 -1.72 -1.36
C GLN A 36 -8.60 -0.61 -0.61
N ASP A 37 -7.84 0.32 -0.05
CA ASP A 37 -8.37 1.53 0.56
C ASP A 37 -8.10 2.72 -0.36
N ASN A 38 -9.06 3.63 -0.44
CA ASN A 38 -8.92 4.89 -1.16
C ASN A 38 -8.06 5.91 -0.41
N GLU A 39 -7.88 7.10 -1.00
CA GLU A 39 -7.11 8.21 -0.42
C GLU A 39 -7.61 8.70 0.95
N TRP A 40 -8.85 8.40 1.33
CA TRP A 40 -9.43 8.72 2.63
C TRP A 40 -9.30 7.58 3.65
N GLY A 41 -8.63 6.49 3.30
CA GLY A 41 -8.48 5.31 4.15
C GLY A 41 -9.77 4.50 4.32
N GLN A 42 -10.70 4.60 3.37
CA GLN A 42 -11.91 3.77 3.33
C GLN A 42 -11.74 2.66 2.32
N THR A 43 -12.13 1.45 2.68
CA THR A 43 -12.15 0.31 1.76
C THR A 43 -13.17 0.55 0.66
N ASP A 44 -12.69 0.76 -0.56
CA ASP A 44 -13.49 1.00 -1.76
C ASP A 44 -13.53 -0.21 -2.69
N PHE A 45 -12.58 -1.13 -2.53
CA PHE A 45 -12.53 -2.42 -3.19
C PHE A 45 -12.28 -3.55 -2.19
N TYR A 46 -13.00 -4.66 -2.34
CA TYR A 46 -12.68 -5.90 -1.65
C TYR A 46 -13.08 -7.14 -2.43
N VAL A 47 -12.33 -8.22 -2.20
CA VAL A 47 -12.75 -9.60 -2.47
C VAL A 47 -12.67 -10.35 -1.16
N ARG A 48 -13.77 -10.96 -0.73
CA ARG A 48 -13.86 -11.69 0.54
C ARG A 48 -14.42 -13.07 0.35
N LEU A 49 -13.83 -14.05 1.02
CA LEU A 49 -14.31 -15.42 1.05
C LEU A 49 -14.98 -15.68 2.41
N TYR A 50 -16.19 -16.19 2.38
CA TYR A 50 -16.95 -16.58 3.56
C TYR A 50 -17.39 -18.03 3.49
N SER A 51 -17.59 -18.62 4.66
CA SER A 51 -18.35 -19.87 4.81
C SER A 51 -19.48 -19.65 5.82
N TYR A 52 -20.68 -20.14 5.52
CA TYR A 52 -21.83 -20.03 6.43
C TYR A 52 -22.90 -21.08 6.16
N GLU A 53 -23.79 -21.29 7.12
CA GLU A 53 -24.98 -22.12 6.93
C GLU A 53 -26.05 -21.34 6.13
N ALA A 54 -26.42 -21.87 4.95
CA ALA A 54 -27.38 -21.21 4.06
C ALA A 54 -28.75 -21.01 4.74
N PRO A 55 -29.26 -19.76 4.79
CA PRO A 55 -30.56 -19.46 5.39
C PRO A 55 -31.68 -20.32 4.80
N GLY A 56 -32.35 -21.12 5.64
CA GLY A 56 -33.52 -21.92 5.26
C GLY A 56 -33.23 -23.20 4.45
N ALA A 57 -32.01 -23.41 3.95
CA ALA A 57 -31.66 -24.59 3.15
C ALA A 57 -30.94 -25.68 3.94
N GLY A 58 -30.24 -25.33 5.03
CA GLY A 58 -29.55 -26.29 5.89
C GLY A 58 -28.36 -26.93 5.18
N GLY A 59 -27.22 -26.24 5.16
CA GLY A 59 -25.97 -26.73 4.57
C GLY A 59 -24.93 -25.63 4.54
N VAL A 60 -23.65 -26.00 4.64
CA VAL A 60 -22.55 -25.05 4.52
C VAL A 60 -22.43 -24.61 3.05
N VAL A 61 -22.44 -23.29 2.86
CA VAL A 61 -22.20 -22.62 1.59
C VAL A 61 -20.94 -21.80 1.72
N TRP A 62 -20.17 -21.76 0.64
CA TRP A 62 -19.04 -20.87 0.46
C TRP A 62 -19.45 -19.73 -0.44
N ALA A 63 -19.12 -18.51 -0.07
CA ALA A 63 -19.48 -17.32 -0.83
C ALA A 63 -18.26 -16.43 -1.07
N VAL A 64 -18.15 -15.93 -2.30
CA VAL A 64 -17.18 -14.90 -2.67
C VAL A 64 -17.93 -13.59 -2.85
N ASP A 65 -17.70 -12.62 -1.95
CA ASP A 65 -18.26 -11.26 -1.99
C ASP A 65 -17.22 -10.34 -2.62
N TYR A 66 -17.53 -9.87 -3.82
CA TYR A 66 -16.73 -8.91 -4.58
C TYR A 66 -17.42 -7.56 -4.53
N CYS A 67 -16.67 -6.50 -4.25
CA CYS A 67 -17.16 -5.13 -4.32
C CYS A 67 -16.08 -4.22 -4.89
N ASP A 68 -16.49 -3.35 -5.79
CA ASP A 68 -15.74 -2.21 -6.28
C ASP A 68 -16.63 -0.96 -6.23
N PRO A 69 -16.14 0.23 -6.64
CA PRO A 69 -16.95 1.45 -6.60
C PRO A 69 -18.21 1.43 -7.48
N ASP A 70 -18.24 0.60 -8.51
CA ASP A 70 -19.30 0.59 -9.53
C ASP A 70 -20.30 -0.57 -9.34
N SER A 71 -19.91 -1.61 -8.60
CA SER A 71 -20.63 -2.87 -8.53
C SER A 71 -20.31 -3.68 -7.27
N ARG A 72 -21.26 -4.53 -6.90
CA ARG A 72 -21.09 -5.57 -5.90
C ARG A 72 -21.70 -6.86 -6.41
N GLU A 73 -20.95 -7.95 -6.32
CA GLU A 73 -21.36 -9.28 -6.76
C GLU A 73 -21.12 -10.29 -5.64
N LEU A 74 -22.09 -11.17 -5.42
CA LEU A 74 -21.97 -12.28 -4.48
C LEU A 74 -22.18 -13.60 -5.23
N GLU A 75 -21.15 -14.46 -5.22
CA GLU A 75 -21.19 -15.80 -5.82
C GLU A 75 -21.18 -16.89 -4.74
N GLU A 76 -22.24 -17.68 -4.64
CA GLU A 76 -22.35 -18.83 -3.72
C GLU A 76 -22.06 -20.16 -4.44
N THR A 77 -21.31 -21.06 -3.78
CA THR A 77 -21.10 -22.45 -4.18
C THR A 77 -21.12 -23.40 -2.98
N GLY A 78 -21.40 -24.68 -3.23
CA GLY A 78 -21.30 -25.74 -2.23
C GLY A 78 -19.89 -26.32 -2.07
N SER A 79 -18.90 -25.82 -2.81
CA SER A 79 -17.54 -26.36 -2.85
C SER A 79 -16.50 -25.32 -2.43
N GLU A 80 -15.79 -25.59 -1.34
CA GLU A 80 -14.66 -24.77 -0.86
C GLU A 80 -13.62 -24.56 -1.96
N VAL A 81 -13.25 -25.63 -2.68
CA VAL A 81 -12.21 -25.58 -3.71
C VAL A 81 -12.61 -24.66 -4.86
N GLU A 82 -13.88 -24.67 -5.26
CA GLU A 82 -14.39 -23.77 -6.31
C GLU A 82 -14.42 -22.32 -5.82
N ALA A 83 -14.84 -22.08 -4.58
CA ALA A 83 -14.90 -20.75 -4.00
C ALA A 83 -13.51 -20.13 -3.83
N VAL A 84 -12.54 -20.92 -3.33
CA VAL A 84 -11.13 -20.50 -3.21
C VAL A 84 -10.54 -20.19 -4.58
N ALA A 85 -10.75 -21.05 -5.57
CA ALA A 85 -10.27 -20.80 -6.93
C ALA A 85 -10.89 -19.52 -7.51
N ARG A 86 -12.19 -19.28 -7.28
CA ARG A 86 -12.88 -18.07 -7.74
C ARG A 86 -12.39 -16.80 -7.04
N TYR A 87 -12.17 -16.85 -5.72
CA TYR A 87 -11.56 -15.77 -4.96
C TYR A 87 -10.20 -15.38 -5.55
N GLU A 88 -9.30 -16.36 -5.77
CA GLU A 88 -7.97 -16.06 -6.30
C GLU A 88 -7.97 -15.62 -7.76
N GLU A 89 -8.92 -16.10 -8.57
CA GLU A 89 -9.14 -15.62 -9.95
C GLU A 89 -9.50 -14.14 -9.92
N LEU A 90 -10.54 -13.75 -9.16
CA LEU A 90 -10.97 -12.35 -9.05
C LEU A 90 -9.87 -11.43 -8.55
N VAL A 91 -9.09 -11.87 -7.55
CA VAL A 91 -7.97 -11.07 -7.03
C VAL A 91 -6.86 -10.91 -8.07
N ARG A 92 -6.54 -11.95 -8.85
CA ARG A 92 -5.52 -11.85 -9.92
C ARG A 92 -6.01 -10.99 -11.08
N ASP A 93 -7.26 -11.15 -11.49
CA ASP A 93 -7.88 -10.33 -12.54
C ASP A 93 -7.88 -8.85 -12.13
N ALA A 94 -8.26 -8.55 -10.89
CA ALA A 94 -8.19 -7.19 -10.35
C ALA A 94 -6.74 -6.68 -10.28
N ALA A 95 -5.77 -7.53 -9.90
CA ALA A 95 -4.36 -7.16 -9.86
C ALA A 95 -3.79 -6.78 -11.24
N ASP A 96 -4.28 -7.44 -12.30
CA ASP A 96 -3.90 -7.13 -13.69
C ASP A 96 -4.48 -5.78 -14.15
N CYS A 97 -5.54 -5.30 -13.50
CA CYS A 97 -6.14 -4.00 -13.74
C CYS A 97 -5.54 -2.86 -12.90
N LEU A 98 -4.76 -3.16 -11.85
CA LEU A 98 -4.09 -2.14 -11.03
C LEU A 98 -3.14 -1.29 -11.88
N GLY A 99 -3.35 0.02 -11.84
CA GLY A 99 -2.67 1.00 -12.67
C GLY A 99 -1.44 1.58 -11.98
N TYR A 100 -1.22 2.86 -12.27
CA TYR A 100 -0.27 3.70 -11.55
C TYR A 100 -1.07 4.87 -10.97
N ASP A 101 -0.72 5.27 -9.75
CA ASP A 101 -1.31 6.44 -9.10
C ASP A 101 -0.84 7.75 -9.75
N GLU A 102 -1.32 8.89 -9.23
CA GLU A 102 -0.95 10.22 -9.72
C GLU A 102 0.56 10.52 -9.63
N GLU A 103 1.29 9.79 -8.79
CA GLU A 103 2.74 9.92 -8.60
C GLU A 103 3.52 8.97 -9.53
N GLY A 104 2.83 8.18 -10.35
CA GLY A 104 3.44 7.19 -11.23
C GLY A 104 3.95 5.96 -10.48
N VAL A 105 3.50 5.74 -9.25
CA VAL A 105 3.79 4.53 -8.45
C VAL A 105 2.72 3.49 -8.77
N ARG A 106 3.13 2.23 -8.92
CA ARG A 106 2.19 1.18 -9.28
C ARG A 106 1.23 0.91 -8.12
N GLU A 107 -0.06 0.87 -8.40
CA GLU A 107 -1.08 0.60 -7.40
C GLU A 107 -0.95 -0.83 -6.85
N ARG A 108 -1.42 -1.01 -5.60
CA ARG A 108 -1.31 -2.24 -4.82
C ARG A 108 -2.55 -2.44 -3.99
N PHE A 109 -2.83 -3.68 -3.63
CA PHE A 109 -3.82 -3.95 -2.58
C PHE A 109 -3.29 -3.55 -1.21
N THR A 110 -4.15 -2.97 -0.39
CA THR A 110 -3.87 -2.68 1.03
C THR A 110 -3.65 -3.98 1.80
N THR A 111 -4.41 -5.01 1.48
CA THR A 111 -4.21 -6.36 2.02
C THR A 111 -4.42 -7.39 0.92
N THR A 112 -3.62 -8.45 0.89
CA THR A 112 -3.87 -9.63 0.07
C THR A 112 -3.10 -10.81 0.59
N ASP A 113 -3.68 -12.00 0.47
CA ASP A 113 -3.07 -13.28 0.81
C ASP A 113 -2.80 -14.16 -0.41
N VAL A 114 -3.04 -13.63 -1.63
CA VAL A 114 -2.88 -14.38 -2.88
C VAL A 114 -1.43 -14.35 -3.35
N ALA A 115 -0.83 -15.54 -3.46
CA ALA A 115 0.55 -15.67 -3.93
C ALA A 115 0.74 -15.09 -5.34
N GLY A 116 1.80 -14.30 -5.51
CA GLY A 116 2.14 -13.64 -6.77
C GLY A 116 1.40 -12.33 -7.03
N VAL A 117 0.40 -12.00 -6.21
CA VAL A 117 -0.31 -10.71 -6.26
C VAL A 117 0.42 -9.71 -5.37
N ARG A 118 0.53 -8.47 -5.86
CA ARG A 118 1.25 -7.40 -5.14
C ARG A 118 0.40 -6.88 -3.99
N GLY A 119 0.77 -7.28 -2.78
CA GLY A 119 0.22 -6.73 -1.54
C GLY A 119 0.84 -5.38 -1.14
N PRO A 120 0.57 -4.96 0.11
CA PRO A 120 1.02 -3.67 0.61
C PRO A 120 2.54 -3.57 0.57
N LEU A 121 3.03 -2.34 0.41
CA LEU A 121 4.45 -2.08 0.68
C LEU A 121 4.74 -2.38 2.16
N PRO A 122 5.93 -2.92 2.47
CA PRO A 122 6.38 -2.98 3.86
C PRO A 122 6.35 -1.58 4.45
N GLN A 123 6.15 -1.51 5.77
CA GLN A 123 6.18 -0.23 6.46
C GLN A 123 7.51 0.48 6.18
N LEU A 124 7.44 1.66 5.57
CA LEU A 124 8.63 2.40 5.25
C LEU A 124 9.15 3.10 6.51
N PRO A 125 10.48 3.10 6.73
CA PRO A 125 11.09 3.89 7.79
C PRO A 125 10.82 5.38 7.53
N ALA A 126 10.43 6.10 8.58
CA ALA A 126 10.27 7.55 8.49
C ALA A 126 11.63 8.22 8.23
N VAL A 127 11.66 9.18 7.32
CA VAL A 127 12.81 10.06 7.12
C VAL A 127 12.66 11.25 8.05
N GLY A 128 13.54 11.36 9.04
CA GLY A 128 13.51 12.43 10.04
C GLY A 128 14.58 13.49 9.81
N PHE A 129 14.46 14.57 10.59
CA PHE A 129 15.43 15.66 10.62
C PHE A 129 16.86 15.17 10.85
N GLN A 130 17.05 14.22 11.78
CA GLN A 130 18.37 13.71 12.12
C GLN A 130 19.08 13.08 10.90
N GLN A 131 18.36 12.34 10.07
CA GLN A 131 18.93 11.72 8.87
C GLN A 131 19.32 12.76 7.82
N LEU A 132 18.56 13.86 7.71
CA LEU A 132 18.89 14.97 6.82
C LEU A 132 20.09 15.77 7.34
N GLU A 133 20.23 15.93 8.66
CA GLU A 133 21.44 16.53 9.28
C GLU A 133 22.68 15.67 9.03
N GLU A 134 22.57 14.35 9.25
CA GLU A 134 23.65 13.40 8.97
C GLU A 134 24.08 13.42 7.48
N LEU A 135 23.12 13.58 6.56
CA LEU A 135 23.39 13.77 5.14
C LEU A 135 24.18 15.05 4.84
N LEU A 136 23.83 16.17 5.49
CA LEU A 136 24.48 17.47 5.28
C LEU A 136 25.91 17.51 5.84
N ASP A 137 26.12 16.87 7.00
CA ASP A 137 27.41 16.78 7.69
C ASP A 137 28.38 15.75 7.05
N ALA A 138 27.86 14.81 6.26
CA ALA A 138 28.67 13.78 5.64
C ALA A 138 29.60 14.33 4.54
N PRO A 139 30.86 13.85 4.47
CA PRO A 139 31.81 14.30 3.46
C PRO A 139 31.55 13.69 2.08
N GLY A 140 32.00 14.38 1.03
CA GLY A 140 31.96 13.89 -0.35
C GLY A 140 30.62 14.17 -1.04
N SER A 141 30.08 13.15 -1.72
CA SER A 141 28.77 13.19 -2.39
C SER A 141 27.80 12.24 -1.69
N PRO A 142 27.38 12.55 -0.45
CA PRO A 142 26.53 11.66 0.29
C PRO A 142 25.08 11.73 -0.23
N VAL A 143 24.40 10.60 -0.11
CA VAL A 143 23.00 10.40 -0.46
C VAL A 143 22.29 9.68 0.67
N LEU A 144 21.04 10.05 0.88
CA LEU A 144 20.13 9.29 1.70
C LEU A 144 19.45 8.24 0.82
N TYR A 145 19.44 6.98 1.24
CA TYR A 145 18.94 5.88 0.45
C TYR A 145 18.19 4.83 1.28
N LEU A 146 17.29 4.09 0.65
CA LEU A 146 16.57 2.97 1.25
C LEU A 146 17.32 1.67 1.01
N ALA A 147 17.51 0.86 2.05
CA ALA A 147 18.18 -0.42 1.99
C ALA A 147 17.45 -1.47 2.83
N ARG A 148 17.83 -2.75 2.68
CA ARG A 148 17.46 -3.81 3.62
C ARG A 148 18.58 -4.03 4.63
N ASP A 149 18.22 -4.27 5.88
CA ASP A 149 19.16 -4.74 6.89
C ASP A 149 19.36 -6.27 6.86
N GLU A 150 20.03 -6.80 7.89
CA GLU A 150 20.33 -8.24 8.00
C GLU A 150 19.08 -9.10 8.24
N ASP A 151 18.03 -8.51 8.84
CA ASP A 151 16.74 -9.16 9.09
C ASP A 151 15.78 -9.01 7.90
N GLY A 152 16.16 -8.22 6.89
CA GLY A 152 15.38 -7.97 5.67
C GLY A 152 14.42 -6.79 5.79
N GLU A 153 14.49 -6.03 6.88
CA GLU A 153 13.67 -4.85 7.15
C GLU A 153 14.17 -3.63 6.37
N MET A 154 13.25 -2.76 5.96
CA MET A 154 13.59 -1.55 5.22
C MET A 154 14.14 -0.48 6.17
N VAL A 155 15.33 0.03 5.88
CA VAL A 155 16.02 1.05 6.68
C VAL A 155 16.57 2.17 5.81
N VAL A 156 16.53 3.39 6.33
CA VAL A 156 17.13 4.57 5.71
C VAL A 156 18.58 4.70 6.16
N ARG A 157 19.50 4.91 5.21
CA ARG A 157 20.94 5.05 5.47
C ARG A 157 21.53 6.20 4.68
N VAL A 158 22.68 6.69 5.16
CA VAL A 158 23.54 7.64 4.42
C VAL A 158 24.68 6.85 3.79
N GLY A 159 24.91 7.05 2.50
CA GLY A 159 25.97 6.39 1.72
C GLY A 159 26.54 7.33 0.67
N GLN A 160 27.56 6.89 -0.07
CA GLN A 160 28.11 7.69 -1.18
C GLN A 160 27.32 7.42 -2.47
N GLU A 161 27.03 8.47 -3.24
CA GLU A 161 26.26 8.38 -4.49
C GLU A 161 26.82 7.33 -5.46
N SER A 162 28.15 7.18 -5.52
CA SER A 162 28.82 6.22 -6.40
C SER A 162 28.63 4.75 -6.00
N GLU A 163 28.19 4.49 -4.77
CA GLU A 163 28.06 3.14 -4.20
C GLU A 163 26.60 2.68 -4.13
N VAL A 164 25.65 3.59 -4.33
CA VAL A 164 24.22 3.35 -4.18
C VAL A 164 23.56 3.34 -5.56
N PRO A 165 22.80 2.29 -5.93
CA PRO A 165 22.00 2.29 -7.15
C PRO A 165 21.04 3.48 -7.17
N ALA A 166 20.98 4.22 -8.28
CA ALA A 166 20.11 5.39 -8.42
C ALA A 166 18.63 5.14 -8.01
N PRO A 167 18.01 3.98 -8.29
CA PRO A 167 16.63 3.70 -7.84
C PRO A 167 16.44 3.61 -6.32
N GLN A 168 17.52 3.43 -5.54
CA GLN A 168 17.45 3.36 -4.07
C GLN A 168 17.65 4.73 -3.42
N VAL A 169 18.15 5.72 -4.17
CA VAL A 169 18.45 7.06 -3.66
C VAL A 169 17.15 7.83 -3.42
N LEU A 170 16.97 8.30 -2.19
CA LEU A 170 15.81 9.10 -1.77
C LEU A 170 16.06 10.59 -1.99
N VAL A 171 17.19 11.08 -1.49
CA VAL A 171 17.59 12.48 -1.62
C VAL A 171 19.11 12.61 -1.61
N THR A 172 19.62 13.53 -2.42
CA THR A 172 21.06 13.84 -2.49
C THR A 172 21.36 15.07 -1.64
N ARG A 173 22.58 15.17 -1.10
CA ARG A 173 23.02 16.38 -0.38
C ARG A 173 22.87 17.65 -1.22
N ALA A 174 23.19 17.58 -2.52
CA ALA A 174 23.02 18.69 -3.44
C ALA A 174 21.57 19.18 -3.52
N ARG A 175 20.59 18.26 -3.56
CA ARG A 175 19.16 18.61 -3.54
C ARG A 175 18.76 19.23 -2.20
N THR A 176 19.20 18.65 -1.09
CA THR A 176 18.92 19.19 0.26
C THR A 176 19.47 20.61 0.41
N LEU A 177 20.72 20.86 0.01
CA LEU A 177 21.32 22.20 0.05
C LEU A 177 20.56 23.19 -0.84
N HIS A 178 20.18 22.79 -2.04
CA HIS A 178 19.44 23.63 -2.97
C HIS A 178 18.08 24.07 -2.39
N GLU A 179 17.29 23.13 -1.86
CA GLU A 179 15.97 23.41 -1.28
C GLU A 179 16.05 24.28 -0.03
N LEU A 180 17.14 24.15 0.74
CA LEU A 180 17.42 25.01 1.89
C LEU A 180 18.04 26.36 1.52
N CYS A 181 18.28 26.62 0.23
CA CYS A 181 18.98 27.80 -0.28
C CYS A 181 20.37 28.01 0.34
N LEU A 182 21.13 26.92 0.50
CA LEU A 182 22.46 26.90 1.10
C LEU A 182 23.54 26.69 0.03
N ASP A 183 24.66 27.42 0.15
CA ASP A 183 25.80 27.27 -0.75
C ASP A 183 26.69 26.07 -0.33
N ASP A 184 27.21 25.33 -1.30
CA ASP A 184 28.05 24.13 -1.07
C ASP A 184 29.38 24.45 -0.35
N ASP A 185 29.90 25.67 -0.57
CA ASP A 185 31.12 26.21 0.03
C ASP A 185 30.91 26.86 1.42
N GLU A 186 29.67 26.90 1.94
CA GLU A 186 29.42 27.13 3.37
C GLU A 186 29.72 25.83 4.13
N VAL A 187 30.99 25.39 4.06
CA VAL A 187 31.58 24.12 4.54
C VAL A 187 31.31 23.81 6.02
N ARG A 188 30.68 24.72 6.76
CA ARG A 188 30.27 24.53 8.14
C ARG A 188 28.97 25.27 8.43
N ILE A 189 27.90 24.86 7.77
CA ILE A 189 26.62 24.76 8.49
C ILE A 189 26.81 23.63 9.50
N THR A 190 27.64 23.87 10.52
CA THR A 190 27.62 23.05 11.71
C THR A 190 26.17 22.97 12.14
N SER A 191 25.73 21.84 12.66
CA SER A 191 24.44 21.66 13.34
C SER A 191 24.00 22.88 14.15
N SER A 192 24.91 23.71 14.66
CA SER A 192 24.61 24.98 15.34
C SER A 192 24.07 26.16 14.48
N TYR A 193 24.27 26.20 13.16
CA TYR A 193 23.67 27.21 12.26
C TYR A 193 22.29 26.74 11.77
N ALA A 194 22.20 25.47 11.34
CA ALA A 194 20.93 24.81 11.04
C ALA A 194 20.01 24.79 12.26
N ALA A 195 20.49 24.46 13.47
CA ALA A 195 19.69 24.49 14.71
C ALA A 195 19.29 25.90 15.17
N ARG A 196 20.02 26.96 14.79
CA ARG A 196 19.67 28.36 15.11
C ARG A 196 18.67 28.96 14.13
N GLN A 197 18.64 28.46 12.89
CA GLN A 197 17.61 28.77 11.89
C GLN A 197 16.62 27.61 11.70
N ALA A 198 16.62 26.61 12.59
CA ALA A 198 15.82 25.40 12.43
C ALA A 198 14.32 25.71 12.41
N ASP A 199 13.88 26.72 13.16
CA ASP A 199 12.49 27.19 13.10
C ASP A 199 12.13 27.79 11.71
N HIS A 200 13.11 28.34 10.99
CA HIS A 200 12.92 28.89 9.65
C HIS A 200 12.93 27.80 8.57
N TYR A 201 13.74 26.76 8.73
CA TYR A 201 13.90 25.67 7.75
C TYR A 201 13.11 24.40 8.09
N ALA A 202 12.39 24.39 9.22
CA ALA A 202 11.64 23.23 9.66
C ALA A 202 10.60 22.81 8.63
N VAL A 203 9.95 23.76 7.95
CA VAL A 203 8.92 23.47 6.95
C VAL A 203 9.53 22.84 5.70
N GLU A 204 10.67 23.34 5.24
CA GLU A 204 11.40 22.85 4.07
C GLU A 204 11.99 21.46 4.33
N LEU A 205 12.54 21.23 5.54
CA LEU A 205 13.00 19.91 5.95
C LEU A 205 11.86 18.90 6.09
N LEU A 206 10.69 19.33 6.58
CA LEU A 206 9.48 18.48 6.58
C LEU A 206 9.03 18.14 5.15
N HIS A 207 9.09 19.11 4.23
CA HIS A 207 8.76 18.89 2.83
C HIS A 207 9.75 17.92 2.17
N LEU A 208 11.05 18.06 2.45
CA LEU A 208 12.09 17.14 1.99
C LEU A 208 11.92 15.73 2.55
N ALA A 209 11.53 15.61 3.82
CA ALA A 209 11.21 14.32 4.44
C ALA A 209 10.02 13.64 3.75
N ASP A 210 8.93 14.38 3.48
CA ASP A 210 7.76 13.88 2.73
C ASP A 210 8.14 13.45 1.31
N GLN A 211 8.94 14.27 0.60
CA GLN A 211 9.44 13.91 -0.73
C GLN A 211 10.34 12.66 -0.70
N ALA A 212 11.17 12.50 0.34
CA ALA A 212 12.03 11.33 0.52
C ALA A 212 11.21 10.08 0.86
N GLU A 213 10.13 10.22 1.63
CA GLU A 213 9.19 9.12 1.90
C GLU A 213 8.49 8.67 0.61
N LYS A 214 8.05 9.61 -0.23
CA LYS A 214 7.48 9.32 -1.56
C LYS A 214 8.49 8.60 -2.46
N ALA A 215 9.73 9.11 -2.54
CA ALA A 215 10.81 8.42 -3.24
C ALA A 215 11.07 7.01 -2.66
N GLY A 216 10.88 6.85 -1.34
CA GLY A 216 11.01 5.59 -0.62
C GLY A 216 10.03 4.53 -1.08
N ARG A 217 8.81 4.92 -1.50
CA ARG A 217 7.84 3.99 -2.09
C ARG A 217 8.38 3.38 -3.39
N GLY A 218 8.90 4.22 -4.29
CA GLY A 218 9.53 3.77 -5.54
C GLY A 218 10.77 2.89 -5.29
N ALA A 219 11.62 3.29 -4.34
CA ALA A 219 12.80 2.50 -3.96
C ALA A 219 12.43 1.13 -3.37
N ALA A 220 11.37 1.07 -2.56
CA ALA A 220 10.88 -0.18 -2.00
C ALA A 220 10.34 -1.11 -3.09
N GLU A 221 9.68 -0.58 -4.14
CA GLU A 221 9.27 -1.37 -5.29
C GLU A 221 10.47 -2.02 -5.99
N TYR A 222 11.52 -1.24 -6.22
CA TYR A 222 12.75 -1.71 -6.84
C TYR A 222 13.41 -2.82 -6.01
N LEU A 223 13.41 -2.68 -4.68
CA LEU A 223 13.99 -3.66 -3.77
C LEU A 223 13.14 -4.94 -3.60
N LEU A 224 11.87 -4.94 -4.03
CA LEU A 224 10.96 -6.09 -3.94
C LEU A 224 10.82 -6.85 -5.27
N ALA A 225 11.28 -6.28 -6.38
CA ALA A 225 11.23 -6.85 -7.73
C ALA A 225 12.40 -7.82 -8.01
#